data_AF-A0A7X9W0I8-F1
#
_entry.id   AF-A0A7X9W0I8-F1
#
_cell.length_a   1.000
_cell.length_b   1.000
_cell.length_c   1.000
_cell.angle_alpha   90.00
_cell.angle_beta   90.00
_cell.angle_gamma   90.00
#
_symmetry.space_group_name_H-M   'P 1'
#
loop_
_entity.id
_entity.type
_entity.pdbx_description
1 polymer ?
#
loop_
_entity_poly.entity_id
_entity_poly.type
_entity_poly.pdbx_seq_one_letter_code
_entity_poly.pdbx_strand_id
1 'polypeptide(L)' 'MHASLAELGDVFRVPQPADPLPNYIHLADALFFAADGSPVAGQPTLWRGRTSAVDGFILGRMQSDTAS' A
#
# COMPACT_ATOMS: atom_id res chain seq x y z
N MET A 1 1.96 -1.51 -23.36
CA MET A 1 0.55 -1.06 -23.35
C MET A 1 0.24 -0.63 -21.93
N HIS A 2 -0.01 0.66 -21.67
CA HIS A 2 -0.45 1.13 -20.37
C HIS A 2 -1.98 1.12 -20.36
N ALA A 3 -2.58 0.18 -19.63
CA ALA A 3 -4.01 0.23 -19.35
C ALA A 3 -4.30 1.48 -18.49
N SER A 4 -5.40 2.17 -18.80
CA SER A 4 -5.79 3.36 -18.03
C SER A 4 -6.26 2.95 -16.63
N LEU A 5 -6.13 3.83 -15.63
CA LEU A 5 -6.61 3.56 -14.27
C LEU A 5 -8.12 3.22 -14.23
N ALA A 6 -8.89 3.72 -15.20
CA ALA A 6 -10.31 3.41 -15.35
C ALA A 6 -10.57 1.95 -15.78
N GLU A 7 -9.76 1.40 -16.67
CA GLU A 7 -9.85 0.00 -17.12
C GLU A 7 -9.50 -1.00 -15.99
N LEU A 8 -8.66 -0.60 -15.03
CA LEU A 8 -8.40 -1.41 -13.84
C LEU A 8 -9.65 -1.53 -12.94
N GLY A 9 -10.54 -0.54 -12.98
CA GLY A 9 -11.80 -0.54 -12.25
C GLY A 9 -12.79 -1.61 -12.71
N ASP A 10 -12.68 -2.08 -13.96
CA ASP A 10 -13.58 -3.09 -14.52
C ASP A 10 -13.45 -4.46 -13.84
N VAL A 11 -12.28 -4.76 -13.26
CA VAL A 11 -12.05 -6.00 -12.49
C VAL A 11 -13.01 -6.12 -11.29
N PHE A 12 -13.46 -4.99 -10.73
CA PHE A 12 -14.41 -4.96 -9.61
C PHE A 12 -15.87 -5.11 -10.03
N ARG A 13 -16.18 -5.04 -11.35
CA ARG A 13 -17.55 -5.24 -11.86
C ARG A 13 -17.92 -6.71 -12.03
N VAL A 14 -16.95 -7.61 -11.96
CA VAL A 14 -17.17 -9.06 -12.04
C VAL A 14 -17.59 -9.58 -10.66
N PRO A 15 -18.62 -10.46 -10.58
CA PRO A 15 -18.98 -11.13 -9.33
C PRO A 15 -17.76 -11.80 -8.71
N GLN A 16 -17.41 -11.37 -7.49
CA GLN A 16 -16.31 -11.96 -6.75
C GLN A 16 -16.73 -13.34 -6.20
N PRO A 17 -15.80 -14.31 -6.06
CA PRO A 17 -16.08 -15.57 -5.40
C PRO A 17 -16.68 -15.35 -4.00
N ALA A 18 -17.59 -16.23 -3.57
CA ALA A 18 -18.26 -16.14 -2.27
C ALA A 18 -17.27 -16.13 -1.09
N ASP A 19 -16.12 -16.81 -1.27
CA ASP A 19 -14.96 -16.73 -0.39
C ASP A 19 -13.82 -15.99 -1.12
N PRO A 20 -13.72 -14.66 -0.99
CA PRO A 20 -12.63 -13.93 -1.61
C PRO A 20 -11.30 -14.37 -0.99
N LEU A 21 -10.33 -14.69 -1.84
CA LEU A 21 -8.96 -14.89 -1.39
C LEU A 21 -8.46 -13.64 -0.66
N PRO A 22 -7.58 -13.77 0.35
CA PRO A 22 -7.05 -12.61 1.04
C PRO A 22 -6.35 -11.68 0.04
N ASN A 23 -6.83 -10.44 -0.05
CA ASN A 23 -6.20 -9.42 -0.90
C ASN A 23 -5.03 -8.80 -0.14
N TYR A 24 -3.88 -8.73 -0.81
CA TYR A 24 -2.65 -8.18 -0.23
C TYR A 24 -2.21 -6.92 -0.96
N ILE A 25 -1.66 -5.97 -0.20
CA ILE A 25 -0.88 -4.85 -0.72
C ILE A 25 0.59 -5.27 -0.69
N HIS A 26 1.28 -5.09 -1.80
CA HIS A 26 2.71 -5.27 -1.91
C HIS A 26 3.37 -3.91 -2.14
N LEU A 27 4.35 -3.57 -1.32
CA LEU A 27 5.17 -2.37 -1.50
C LEU A 27 6.61 -2.82 -1.69
N ALA A 28 7.19 -2.48 -2.84
CA ALA A 28 8.61 -2.61 -3.06
C ALA A 28 9.35 -1.44 -2.40
N ASP A 29 10.58 -1.68 -1.97
CA ASP A 29 11.46 -0.67 -1.39
C ASP A 29 10.85 0.09 -0.20
N ALA A 30 10.04 -0.60 0.62
CA ALA A 30 9.42 -0.01 1.80
C ALA A 30 10.44 0.24 2.91
N LEU A 31 10.38 1.43 3.49
CA LEU A 31 11.13 1.83 4.68
C LEU A 31 10.22 1.75 5.91
N PHE A 32 10.77 1.25 7.01
CA PHE A 32 10.03 1.07 8.26
C PHE A 32 10.69 1.87 9.37
N PHE A 33 9.87 2.52 10.17
CA PHE A 33 10.32 3.33 11.30
C PHE A 33 9.52 2.94 12.55
N ALA A 34 10.19 2.88 13.70
CA ALA A 34 9.54 2.75 14.98
C ALA A 34 8.87 4.09 15.37
N ALA A 35 8.09 4.09 16.46
CA ALA A 35 7.37 5.28 16.91
C ALA A 35 8.30 6.45 17.27
N ASP A 36 9.56 6.17 17.62
CA ASP A 36 10.61 7.16 17.88
C ASP A 36 11.32 7.65 16.60
N GLY A 37 10.90 7.17 15.43
CA GLY A 37 11.49 7.50 14.13
C GLY A 37 12.77 6.73 13.80
N SER A 38 13.22 5.81 14.64
CA SER A 38 14.38 4.96 14.33
C SER A 38 14.03 3.96 13.20
N PRO A 39 14.95 3.72 12.23
CA PRO A 39 14.69 2.78 11.15
C PRO A 39 14.66 1.34 11.70
N VAL A 40 13.59 0.61 11.41
CA VAL A 40 13.41 -0.79 11.82
C VAL A 40 14.23 -1.72 10.91
N ALA A 41 14.40 -1.34 9.64
CA ALA A 41 15.26 -2.03 8.68
C ALA A 41 16.26 -1.06 8.07
N GLY A 42 17.53 -1.46 7.99
CA GLY A 42 18.60 -0.64 7.44
C GLY A 42 18.62 -0.54 5.90
N GLN A 43 17.74 -1.27 5.22
CA GLN A 43 17.63 -1.29 3.76
C GLN A 43 16.15 -1.35 3.35
N PRO A 44 15.78 -0.75 2.20
CA PRO A 44 14.44 -0.90 1.63
C PRO A 44 14.09 -2.39 1.47
N THR A 45 12.88 -2.77 1.86
CA THR A 45 12.47 -4.18 1.85
C THR A 45 11.06 -4.36 1.30
N LEU A 46 10.74 -5.59 0.89
CA LEU A 46 9.42 -5.94 0.40
C LEU A 46 8.45 -6.02 1.58
N TRP A 47 7.40 -5.21 1.53
CA TRP A 47 6.29 -5.32 2.48
C TRP A 47 5.10 -6.05 1.87
N ARG A 48 4.41 -6.85 2.70
CA ARG A 48 3.14 -7.48 2.37
C ARG A 48 2.14 -7.29 3.51
N GLY A 49 1.07 -6.54 3.27
CA GLY A 49 -0.03 -6.34 4.22
C GLY A 49 -1.35 -6.91 3.70
N ARG A 50 -2.15 -7.53 4.58
CA ARG A 50 -3.53 -7.91 4.24
C ARG A 50 -4.39 -6.65 4.20
N THR A 51 -5.11 -6.42 3.12
CA THR A 51 -6.04 -5.28 2.99
C THR A 51 -7.02 -5.18 4.16
N SER A 52 -7.55 -6.31 4.65
CA SER A 52 -8.46 -6.36 5.80
C SER A 52 -7.82 -6.04 7.16
N ALA A 53 -6.50 -6.01 7.26
CA ALA A 53 -5.76 -5.72 8.49
C ALA A 53 -5.01 -4.38 8.43
N VAL A 54 -5.14 -3.65 7.33
CA VAL A 54 -4.56 -2.31 7.16
C VAL A 54 -5.66 -1.31 7.45
N ASP A 55 -5.67 -0.77 8.66
CA ASP A 55 -6.69 0.17 9.13
C ASP A 55 -6.34 1.61 8.70
N GLY A 56 -6.23 1.79 7.37
CA GLY A 56 -5.80 3.02 6.73
C GLY A 56 -4.34 3.00 6.29
N PHE A 57 -4.09 3.53 5.09
CA PHE A 57 -2.76 3.81 4.58
C PHE A 57 -2.79 5.16 3.87
N ILE A 58 -1.66 5.87 3.87
CA ILE A 58 -1.50 7.12 3.13
C ILE A 58 -0.55 6.85 1.97
N LEU A 59 -1.04 7.00 0.74
CA LEU A 59 -0.19 7.03 -0.45
C LEU A 59 0.13 8.49 -0.77
N GLY A 60 1.39 8.89 -0.58
CA GLY A 60 1.84 10.25 -0.85
C GLY A 60 3.24 10.49 -0.28
N ARG A 61 3.84 11.63 -0.62
CA ARG A 61 5.02 12.11 0.09
C ARG A 61 4.55 12.75 1.39
N MET A 62 5.06 12.30 2.53
CA MET A 62 4.90 13.01 3.79
C MET A 62 5.60 14.36 3.64
N GLN A 63 4.84 15.41 3.33
CA GLN A 63 5.35 16.77 3.37
C GLN A 63 5.34 17.21 4.82
N SER A 64 6.51 17.42 5.41
CA SER A 64 6.62 18.17 6.65
C SER A 64 6.19 19.59 6.35
N ASP A 65 5.22 20.12 7.11
CA ASP A 65 4.72 21.49 6.98
C ASP A 65 5.74 22.50 7.51
N THR A 66 6.95 22.46 6.96
CA THR A 66 8.03 23.42 7.23
C THR A 66 8.17 24.32 6.02
N ALA A 67 7.06 24.95 5.63
CA ALA A 67 7.09 26.14 4.81
C ALA A 67 7.16 27.35 5.76
N SER A 68 8.22 28.13 5.58
CA SER A 68 8.55 29.36 6.30
C SER A 68 7.49 30.45 6.21
#